data_AF-A0A7V3NKB4-F1
#
_entry.id   AF-A0A7V3NKB4-F1
#
_cell.length_a   1.000
_cell.length_b   1.000
_cell.length_c   1.000
_cell.angle_alpha   90.00
_cell.angle_beta   90.00
_cell.angle_gamma   90.00
#
_symmetry.space_group_name_H-M   'P 1'
#
loop_
_entity.id
_entity.type
_entity.pdbx_description
1 polymer ?
#
loop_
_entity_poly.entity_id
_entity_poly.type
_entity_poly.pdbx_seq_one_letter_code
_entity_poly.pdbx_strand_id
1 'polypeptide(L)'
;MARRRSPDNPSCPHCGAAHVIRNGHKDGRQRWVCRACGRSFGPTFGTPMYRLRTPPGEVARTLLVVMRRGSLSAAEEVTGHKYETIGRWLRGAAGQAGVITEVLVRDLHLSQVEVDAFWSFVKKSVQRLEEGARRRGWARAGGA
;
A
#
# COMPACT_ATOMS: atom_id res chain seq x y z
N MET A 1 -0.59 -24.56 30.12
CA MET A 1 0.07 -25.31 29.02
C MET A 1 0.84 -24.34 28.13
N ALA A 2 2.14 -24.55 27.95
CA ALA A 2 2.96 -23.74 27.03
C ALA A 2 2.60 -24.10 25.58
N ARG A 3 2.05 -23.15 24.81
CA ARG A 3 1.77 -23.37 23.38
C ARG A 3 3.09 -23.51 22.63
N ARG A 4 3.31 -24.65 21.98
CA ARG A 4 4.53 -24.96 21.23
C ARG A 4 4.64 -24.05 19.98
N ARG A 5 5.87 -23.80 19.55
CA ARG A 5 6.17 -23.16 18.25
C ARG A 5 5.60 -24.04 17.13
N SER A 6 4.84 -23.44 16.22
CA SER A 6 4.40 -24.09 14.98
C SER A 6 5.34 -23.65 13.86
N PRO A 7 5.87 -24.58 13.03
CA PRO A 7 6.69 -24.24 11.87
C PRO A 7 5.96 -23.32 10.88
N ASP A 8 4.64 -23.50 10.76
CA ASP A 8 3.80 -22.77 9.79
C ASP A 8 3.47 -21.34 10.21
N ASN A 9 3.84 -20.91 11.42
CA ASN A 9 3.56 -19.55 11.85
C ASN A 9 4.58 -18.58 11.24
N PRO A 10 4.14 -17.38 10.80
CA PRO A 10 5.04 -16.40 10.22
C PRO A 10 6.05 -15.90 11.26
N SER A 11 7.24 -15.52 10.80
CA SER A 11 8.24 -14.82 11.62
C SER A 11 7.69 -13.48 12.12
N CYS A 12 8.18 -13.05 13.29
CA CYS A 12 7.73 -11.78 13.86
C CYS A 12 8.19 -10.60 12.99
N PRO A 13 7.28 -9.73 12.51
CA PRO A 13 7.65 -8.58 11.69
C PRO A 13 8.31 -7.45 12.49
N HIS A 14 8.35 -7.54 13.83
CA HIS A 14 8.99 -6.52 14.68
C HIS A 14 10.45 -6.83 15.03
N CYS A 15 10.81 -8.12 15.18
CA CYS A 15 12.14 -8.53 15.64
C CYS A 15 12.72 -9.74 14.90
N GLY A 16 12.05 -10.26 13.88
CA GLY A 16 12.50 -11.41 13.09
C GLY A 16 12.41 -12.77 13.78
N ALA A 17 12.08 -12.83 15.08
CA ALA A 17 12.05 -14.08 15.82
C ALA A 17 10.98 -15.06 15.28
N ALA A 18 11.35 -16.33 15.19
CA ALA A 18 10.48 -17.39 14.67
C ALA A 18 9.56 -18.02 15.73
N HIS A 19 9.73 -17.70 17.02
CA HIS A 19 8.84 -18.17 18.08
C HIS A 19 7.56 -17.31 18.12
N VAL A 20 6.67 -17.62 17.19
CA VAL A 20 5.36 -16.97 17.04
C VAL A 20 4.26 -17.99 17.29
N ILE A 21 3.22 -17.59 18.02
CA ILE A 21 2.05 -18.43 18.30
C ILE A 21 0.75 -17.73 17.89
N ARG A 22 -0.30 -18.51 17.63
CA ARG A 22 -1.65 -17.99 17.35
C ARG A 22 -2.23 -17.32 18.60
N ASN A 23 -2.84 -16.16 18.42
CA ASN A 23 -3.41 -15.29 19.45
C ASN A 23 -4.86 -14.89 19.13
N GLY A 24 -5.71 -15.89 18.86
CA GLY A 24 -7.12 -15.68 18.53
C GLY A 24 -7.34 -15.06 17.15
N HIS A 25 -8.57 -14.59 16.91
CA HIS A 25 -8.99 -13.95 15.67
C HIS A 25 -9.59 -12.58 15.97
N LYS A 26 -9.46 -11.66 15.02
CA LYS A 26 -10.17 -10.37 15.02
C LYS A 26 -10.73 -10.11 13.63
N ASP A 27 -12.02 -9.79 13.54
CA ASP A 27 -12.71 -9.53 12.27
C ASP A 27 -12.49 -10.67 11.24
N GLY A 28 -12.61 -11.93 11.71
CA GLY A 28 -12.38 -13.14 10.92
C GLY A 28 -10.91 -13.44 10.57
N ARG A 29 -9.96 -12.58 10.96
CA ARG A 29 -8.54 -12.72 10.61
C ARG A 29 -7.73 -13.25 11.78
N GLN A 30 -6.87 -14.23 11.52
CA GLN A 30 -5.95 -14.79 12.51
C GLN A 30 -5.04 -13.70 13.07
N ARG A 31 -4.79 -13.71 14.38
CA ARG A 31 -3.76 -12.90 15.02
C ARG A 31 -2.65 -13.77 15.56
N TRP A 32 -1.45 -13.20 15.65
CA TRP A 32 -0.29 -13.86 16.25
C TRP A 32 0.32 -12.99 17.34
N VAL A 33 1.06 -13.63 18.25
CA VAL A 33 1.92 -12.95 19.23
C VAL A 33 3.32 -13.57 19.20
N CYS A 34 4.33 -12.72 19.18
CA CYS A 34 5.72 -13.13 19.29
C CYS A 34 6.06 -13.40 20.76
N ARG A 35 6.69 -14.54 21.05
CA ARG A 35 7.15 -14.87 22.41
C ARG A 35 8.51 -14.30 22.76
N ALA A 36 9.26 -13.80 21.78
CA ALA A 36 10.53 -13.11 22.03
C ALA A 36 10.32 -11.64 22.43
N CYS A 37 9.51 -10.88 21.66
CA CYS A 37 9.29 -9.45 21.92
C CYS A 37 7.91 -9.11 22.53
N GLY A 38 7.02 -10.09 22.70
CA GLY A 38 5.69 -9.91 23.28
C GLY A 38 4.66 -9.20 22.37
N ARG A 39 5.07 -8.69 21.21
CA ARG A 39 4.18 -7.90 20.32
C ARG A 39 3.25 -8.81 19.52
N SER A 40 2.02 -8.33 19.33
CA SER A 40 1.01 -9.01 18.49
C SER A 40 0.87 -8.37 17.13
N PHE A 41 0.66 -9.18 16.11
CA PHE A 41 0.46 -8.74 14.73
C PHE A 41 -0.62 -9.59 14.03
N GLY A 42 -1.08 -9.11 12.88
CA GLY A 42 -2.07 -9.79 12.03
C GLY A 42 -1.53 -10.00 10.62
N PRO A 43 -2.32 -10.62 9.73
CA PRO A 43 -1.83 -11.07 8.41
C PRO A 43 -1.55 -9.90 7.47
N THR A 44 -2.26 -8.79 7.67
CA THR A 44 -2.05 -7.57 6.89
C THR A 44 -1.03 -6.63 7.53
N PHE A 45 -0.33 -7.04 8.60
CA PHE A 45 0.68 -6.19 9.21
C PHE A 45 1.79 -5.89 8.21
N GLY A 46 2.12 -4.60 8.04
CA GLY A 46 3.14 -4.16 7.08
C GLY A 46 2.69 -4.16 5.62
N THR A 47 1.43 -4.51 5.31
CA THR A 47 0.91 -4.44 3.94
C THR A 47 0.05 -3.18 3.72
N PRO A 48 -0.22 -2.78 2.47
CA PRO A 48 -1.16 -1.70 2.16
C PRO A 48 -2.57 -1.93 2.71
N MET A 49 -2.91 -3.19 3.04
CA MET A 49 -4.19 -3.61 3.59
C MET A 49 -4.23 -3.54 5.13
N TYR A 50 -3.18 -3.04 5.76
CA TYR A 50 -3.13 -2.92 7.22
C TYR A 50 -4.19 -1.95 7.74
N ARG A 51 -4.94 -2.38 8.76
CA ARG A 51 -6.00 -1.59 9.44
C ARG A 51 -7.14 -1.11 8.53
N LEU A 52 -7.30 -1.69 7.35
CA LEU A 52 -8.47 -1.44 6.51
C LEU A 52 -9.64 -2.31 7.00
N ARG A 53 -10.83 -1.70 7.11
CA ARG A 53 -12.08 -2.43 7.38
C ARG A 53 -12.59 -3.10 6.10
N THR A 54 -12.41 -2.45 4.97
CA THR A 54 -12.75 -2.96 3.65
C THR A 54 -11.97 -4.24 3.34
N PRO A 55 -12.62 -5.28 2.81
CA PRO A 55 -11.96 -6.52 2.40
C PRO A 55 -10.77 -6.26 1.45
N PRO A 56 -9.65 -6.99 1.61
CA PRO A 56 -8.46 -6.82 0.75
C PRO A 56 -8.74 -6.94 -0.75
N GLY A 57 -9.61 -7.88 -1.15
CA GLY A 57 -9.96 -8.09 -2.56
C GLY A 57 -10.69 -6.89 -3.18
N GLU A 58 -11.55 -6.23 -2.39
CA GLU A 58 -12.27 -5.04 -2.84
C GLU A 58 -11.31 -3.85 -2.98
N VAL A 59 -10.43 -3.63 -2.00
CA VAL A 59 -9.37 -2.61 -2.08
C VAL A 59 -8.47 -2.86 -3.30
N ALA A 60 -8.06 -4.10 -3.53
CA ALA A 60 -7.23 -4.47 -4.68
C ALA A 60 -7.96 -4.20 -6.01
N ARG A 61 -9.23 -4.60 -6.13
CA ARG A 61 -10.07 -4.31 -7.31
C ARG A 61 -10.14 -2.80 -7.57
N THR A 62 -10.43 -2.00 -6.55
CA THR A 62 -10.51 -0.54 -6.69
C THR A 62 -9.18 0.07 -7.14
N LEU A 63 -8.05 -0.35 -6.55
CA LEU A 63 -6.73 0.13 -6.97
C LEU A 63 -6.39 -0.30 -8.40
N LEU A 64 -6.78 -1.50 -8.84
CA LEU A 64 -6.61 -1.94 -10.22
C LEU A 64 -7.40 -1.09 -11.21
N VAL A 65 -8.61 -0.66 -10.85
CA VAL A 65 -9.40 0.28 -11.68
C VAL A 65 -8.65 1.60 -11.87
N VAL A 66 -8.08 2.14 -10.79
CA VAL A 66 -7.23 3.35 -10.87
C VAL A 66 -6.01 3.12 -11.77
N MET A 67 -5.31 2.00 -11.60
CA MET A 67 -4.08 1.70 -12.36
C MET A 67 -4.33 1.46 -13.85
N ARG A 68 -5.48 0.90 -14.24
CA ARG A 68 -5.83 0.63 -15.65
C ARG A 68 -6.28 1.87 -16.44
N ARG A 69 -5.71 3.04 -16.11
CA ARG A 69 -6.03 4.40 -16.64
C ARG A 69 -7.30 5.05 -16.07
N GLY A 70 -7.79 4.59 -14.92
CA GLY A 70 -8.90 5.22 -14.22
C GLY A 70 -8.47 6.46 -13.44
N SER A 71 -9.28 7.52 -13.45
CA SER A 71 -9.17 8.59 -12.44
C SER A 71 -9.72 8.08 -11.09
N LEU A 72 -9.39 8.75 -9.99
CA LEU A 72 -10.01 8.43 -8.69
C LEU A 72 -11.54 8.57 -8.74
N SER A 73 -12.04 9.52 -9.53
CA SER A 73 -13.48 9.72 -9.76
C SER A 73 -14.11 8.56 -10.53
N ALA A 74 -13.44 8.05 -11.57
CA ALA A 74 -13.92 6.87 -12.29
C ALA A 74 -13.91 5.62 -11.40
N ALA A 75 -12.91 5.50 -10.51
CA ALA A 75 -12.88 4.41 -9.54
C ALA A 75 -13.99 4.53 -8.47
N GLU A 76 -14.36 5.76 -8.07
CA GLU A 76 -15.51 6.01 -7.21
C GLU A 76 -16.82 5.59 -7.88
N GLU A 77 -17.03 5.94 -9.15
CA GLU A 77 -18.20 5.53 -9.92
C GLU A 77 -18.32 4.00 -10.04
N VAL A 78 -17.21 3.32 -10.34
CA VAL A 78 -17.19 1.85 -10.56
C VAL A 78 -17.27 1.05 -9.26
N THR A 79 -16.82 1.61 -8.14
CA THR A 79 -16.67 0.85 -6.88
C THR A 79 -17.51 1.37 -5.72
N GLY A 80 -18.12 2.55 -5.85
CA GLY A 80 -18.93 3.19 -4.81
C GLY A 80 -18.13 3.75 -3.63
N HIS A 81 -16.80 3.63 -3.64
CA HIS A 81 -15.94 4.19 -2.60
C HIS A 81 -15.58 5.63 -2.92
N LYS A 82 -15.75 6.54 -1.95
CA LYS A 82 -15.36 7.94 -2.12
C LYS A 82 -13.91 8.09 -2.60
N TYR A 83 -13.66 8.97 -3.58
CA TYR A 83 -12.33 9.19 -4.15
C TYR A 83 -11.24 9.48 -3.09
N GLU A 84 -11.60 10.12 -1.97
CA GLU A 84 -10.69 10.39 -0.84
C GLU A 84 -10.20 9.11 -0.14
N THR A 85 -11.12 8.15 0.04
CA THR A 85 -10.83 6.82 0.60
C THR A 85 -9.96 6.04 -0.36
N ILE A 86 -10.29 6.06 -1.65
CA ILE A 86 -9.48 5.43 -2.70
C ILE A 86 -8.07 6.05 -2.73
N GLY A 87 -7.97 7.38 -2.65
CA GLY A 87 -6.70 8.09 -2.58
C GLY A 87 -5.87 7.71 -1.34
N ARG A 88 -6.52 7.46 -0.20
CA ARG A 88 -5.83 6.96 1.01
C ARG A 88 -5.27 5.56 0.80
N TRP A 89 -6.03 4.66 0.18
CA TRP A 89 -5.55 3.31 -0.16
C TRP A 89 -4.40 3.38 -1.16
N LEU A 90 -4.51 4.23 -2.18
CA LEU A 90 -3.48 4.42 -3.18
C LEU A 90 -2.18 4.93 -2.54
N ARG A 91 -2.24 5.89 -1.62
CA ARG A 91 -1.06 6.35 -0.86
C ARG A 91 -0.47 5.25 0.02
N GLY A 92 -1.31 4.46 0.68
CA GLY A 92 -0.86 3.30 1.47
C GLY A 92 -0.14 2.25 0.61
N ALA A 93 -0.67 1.98 -0.59
CA ALA A 93 -0.04 1.11 -1.57
C ALA A 93 1.26 1.71 -2.14
N ALA A 94 1.27 3.01 -2.43
CA ALA A 94 2.46 3.73 -2.90
C ALA A 94 3.60 3.72 -1.88
N GLY A 95 3.29 3.76 -0.58
CA GLY A 95 4.29 3.60 0.48
C GLY A 95 5.00 2.24 0.49
N GLN A 96 4.45 1.24 -0.20
CA GLN A 96 5.08 -0.07 -0.44
C GLN A 96 5.54 -0.22 -1.91
N ALA A 97 5.28 0.77 -2.76
CA ALA A 97 5.66 0.72 -4.16
C ALA A 97 7.17 0.64 -4.34
N GLY A 98 8.00 1.21 -3.46
CA GLY A 98 9.46 1.05 -3.55
C GLY A 98 9.90 -0.42 -3.51
N VAL A 99 9.34 -1.21 -2.60
CA VAL A 99 9.63 -2.65 -2.49
C VAL A 99 9.12 -3.42 -3.72
N ILE A 100 7.92 -3.08 -4.18
CA ILE A 100 7.29 -3.73 -5.35
C ILE A 100 8.04 -3.36 -6.64
N THR A 101 8.35 -2.08 -6.83
CA THR A 101 9.13 -1.55 -7.94
C THR A 101 10.52 -2.14 -7.95
N GLU A 102 11.21 -2.28 -6.81
CA GLU A 102 12.55 -2.88 -6.81
C GLU A 102 12.54 -4.36 -7.22
N VAL A 103 11.51 -5.11 -6.84
CA VAL A 103 11.34 -6.49 -7.32
C VAL A 103 10.99 -6.51 -8.82
N LEU A 104 10.03 -5.69 -9.27
CA LEU A 104 9.55 -5.71 -10.65
C LEU A 104 10.53 -5.10 -11.65
N VAL A 105 11.26 -4.04 -11.26
CA VAL A 105 12.24 -3.36 -12.13
C VAL A 105 13.41 -4.28 -12.45
N ARG A 106 13.79 -5.18 -11.54
CA ARG A 106 14.84 -6.18 -11.80
C ARG A 106 14.46 -7.14 -12.93
N ASP A 107 13.17 -7.33 -13.19
CA ASP A 107 12.67 -8.21 -14.25
C ASP A 107 12.28 -7.48 -15.54
N LEU A 108 12.32 -6.14 -15.55
CA LEU A 108 12.08 -5.32 -16.73
C LEU A 108 13.37 -5.25 -17.56
N HIS A 109 13.47 -6.13 -18.56
CA HIS A 109 14.56 -6.21 -19.52
C HIS A 109 14.51 -5.02 -20.51
N LEU A 110 14.62 -3.79 -20.01
CA LEU A 110 14.58 -2.56 -20.80
C LEU A 110 15.98 -2.20 -21.31
N SER A 111 16.05 -1.73 -22.55
CA SER A 111 17.25 -1.11 -23.12
C SER A 111 17.50 0.29 -22.54
N GLN A 112 18.73 0.80 -22.68
CA GLN A 112 19.12 2.12 -22.19
C GLN A 112 18.24 3.26 -22.76
N VAL A 113 17.83 3.15 -24.03
CA VAL A 113 16.99 4.14 -24.71
C VAL A 113 15.57 4.15 -24.14
N GLU A 114 15.02 2.98 -23.84
CA GLU A 114 13.68 2.86 -23.24
C GLU A 114 13.65 3.42 -21.81
N VAL A 115 14.73 3.21 -21.04
CA VAL A 115 14.89 3.80 -19.70
C VAL A 115 14.93 5.32 -19.77
N ASP A 116 15.69 5.91 -20.71
CA ASP A 116 15.76 7.36 -20.87
C ASP A 116 14.42 7.98 -21.31
N ALA A 117 13.74 7.34 -22.26
CA ALA A 117 12.40 7.76 -22.71
C ALA A 117 11.37 7.71 -21.56
N PHE A 118 11.42 6.63 -20.76
CA PHE A 118 10.57 6.48 -19.58
C PHE A 118 10.84 7.59 -18.55
N TRP A 119 12.11 7.85 -18.20
CA TRP A 119 12.46 8.90 -17.23
C TRP A 119 12.10 10.30 -17.72
N SER A 120 12.24 10.57 -19.02
CA SER A 120 11.80 11.82 -19.64
C SER A 120 10.29 12.03 -19.48
N PHE A 121 9.48 10.98 -19.65
CA PHE A 121 8.04 11.00 -19.43
C PHE A 121 7.69 11.21 -17.94
N VAL A 122 8.35 10.49 -17.04
CA VAL A 122 8.15 10.61 -15.59
C VAL A 122 8.48 12.03 -15.13
N LYS A 123 9.62 12.60 -15.55
CA LYS A 123 10.04 13.96 -15.20
C LYS A 123 9.00 15.00 -15.60
N LYS A 124 8.48 14.94 -16.83
CA LYS A 124 7.40 15.83 -17.30
C LYS A 124 6.13 15.69 -16.47
N SER A 125 5.81 14.46 -16.07
CA SER A 125 4.61 14.18 -15.26
C SER A 125 4.73 14.74 -13.84
N VAL A 126 5.90 14.60 -13.21
CA VAL A 126 6.19 15.18 -11.88
C VAL A 126 6.10 16.70 -11.91
N GLN A 127 6.72 17.36 -12.89
CA GLN A 127 6.67 18.82 -13.04
C GLN A 127 5.23 19.33 -13.12
N ARG A 128 4.37 18.69 -13.92
CA ARG A 128 2.95 19.04 -14.03
C ARG A 128 2.20 18.91 -12.70
N LEU A 129 2.53 17.91 -11.90
CA LEU A 129 1.93 17.70 -10.58
C LEU A 129 2.39 18.78 -9.57
N GLU A 130 3.67 19.13 -9.58
CA GLU A 130 4.24 20.19 -8.74
C GLU A 130 3.66 21.57 -9.08
N GLU A 131 3.56 21.89 -10.37
CA GLU A 131 2.93 23.13 -10.85
C GLU A 131 1.44 23.19 -10.48
N GLY A 132 0.72 22.08 -10.61
CA GLY A 132 -0.68 21.98 -10.20
C GLY A 132 -0.86 22.08 -8.67
N ALA A 133 0.10 21.61 -7.89
CA ALA A 133 0.11 21.77 -6.44
C ALA A 133 0.39 23.23 -6.02
N ARG A 134 1.31 23.93 -6.71
CA ARG A 134 1.58 25.36 -6.49
C ARG A 134 0.35 26.23 -6.78
N ARG A 135 -0.42 25.93 -7.83
CA ARG A 135 -1.67 26.65 -8.15
C ARG A 135 -2.74 26.55 -7.07
N ARG A 136 -2.77 25.48 -6.26
CA ARG A 136 -3.69 25.34 -5.12
C ARG A 136 -3.25 26.12 -3.87
N GLY A 137 -2.00 26.60 -3.83
CA GLY A 137 -1.47 27.40 -2.72
C GLY A 137 -2.02 28.83 -2.64
N TRP A 138 -2.56 29.37 -3.74
CA TRP A 138 -3.16 30.72 -3.77
C TRP A 138 -4.59 30.80 -3.21
N ALA A 139 -5.27 29.68 -2.95
CA ALA A 139 -6.61 29.67 -2.35
C ALA A 139 -6.64 29.92 -0.83
N ARG A 140 -5.53 30.35 -0.21
CA ARG A 140 -5.44 30.70 1.24
C ARG A 140 -5.06 32.16 1.51
N ALA A 141 -5.02 33.02 0.50
CA ALA A 141 -4.81 34.46 0.69
C ALA A 141 -6.07 35.21 0.23
N GLY A 142 -7.03 35.38 1.14
CA GLY A 142 -8.27 36.11 0.86
C GLY A 142 -9.28 35.97 1.99
N GLY A 143 -9.07 36.72 3.07
CA GLY A 143 -9.99 36.82 4.20
C GLY A 143 -9.43 37.82 5.21
N ALA A 144 -9.76 39.08 5.00
CA ALA A 144 -9.60 40.17 5.96
C ALA A 144 -10.55 40.00 7.15
#